data_AF-A0A7C3IFS1-F1
#
_entry.id   AF-A0A7C3IFS1-F1
#
_cell.length_a   1.000
_cell.length_b   1.000
_cell.length_c   1.000
_cell.angle_alpha   90.00
_cell.angle_beta   90.00
_cell.angle_gamma   90.00
#
_symmetry.space_group_name_H-M   'P 1'
#
loop_
_entity.id
_entity.type
_entity.pdbx_description
1 polymer ?
#
loop_
_entity_poly.entity_id
_entity_poly.type
_entity_poly.pdbx_seq_one_letter_code
_entity_poly.pdbx_strand_id
1 'polypeptide(L)' 'MIRIPIRVQAIDPSGAPVSEEGEALVVSRTGALLQTRTPLPAGTTLVVTNALSRTAERFRVVWSAPETSGRYDV' A
#
# COMPACT_ATOMS: atom_id res chain seq x y z
N MET A 1 -1.36 -12.36 -12.80
CA MET A 1 -1.13 -11.13 -12.01
C MET A 1 -0.19 -11.49 -10.87
N ILE A 2 0.90 -10.75 -10.67
CA ILE A 2 1.87 -11.01 -9.61
C ILE A 2 1.37 -10.28 -8.35
N ARG A 3 1.23 -11.01 -7.24
CA ARG A 3 0.93 -10.44 -5.92
C ARG A 3 2.21 -10.49 -5.09
N ILE A 4 2.68 -9.32 -4.64
CA ILE A 4 3.90 -9.24 -3.83
C ILE A 4 3.48 -8.99 -2.38
N PRO A 5 3.81 -9.90 -1.43
CA PRO A 5 3.50 -9.69 -0.03
C PRO A 5 4.31 -8.53 0.52
N ILE A 6 3.62 -7.61 1.20
CA ILE A 6 4.23 -6.43 1.81
C ILE A 6 3.77 -6.26 3.26
N ARG A 7 4.58 -5.53 4.03
CA ARG A 7 4.17 -4.95 5.31
C ARG A 7 4.09 -3.44 5.15
N VAL A 8 2.97 -2.86 5.58
CA VAL A 8 2.72 -1.43 5.57
C VAL A 8 2.77 -0.90 6.98
N GLN A 9 3.53 0.17 7.19
CA GLN A 9 3.55 0.94 8.42
C GLN A 9 3.23 2.39 8.13
N ALA A 10 2.24 2.96 8.81
CA ALA A 10 1.80 4.33 8.59
C ALA A 10 1.26 4.94 9.88
N ILE A 11 0.99 6.24 9.83
CA ILE A 11 0.12 6.91 10.80
C ILE A 11 -1.17 7.25 10.06
N ASP A 12 -2.29 6.80 10.59
CA ASP A 12 -3.60 7.13 10.02
C ASP A 12 -4.00 8.60 10.30
N PRO A 13 -5.09 9.11 9.72
CA PRO A 13 -5.54 10.48 9.96
C PRO A 13 -5.94 10.79 11.40
N SER A 14 -6.26 9.76 12.20
CA SER A 14 -6.58 9.91 13.62
C SER A 14 -5.32 10.01 14.51
N GLY A 15 -4.13 9.83 13.91
CA GLY A 15 -2.86 9.78 14.61
C GLY A 15 -2.52 8.39 15.15
N ALA A 16 -3.33 7.37 14.86
CA ALA A 16 -3.08 6.02 15.32
C ALA A 16 -2.04 5.32 14.42
N PRO A 17 -1.12 4.53 15.01
CA PRO A 17 -0.18 3.74 14.24
C PRO A 17 -0.88 2.58 13.54
N VAL A 18 -0.62 2.44 12.25
CA VAL A 18 -1.04 1.30 11.43
C VAL A 18 0.18 0.44 11.14
N SER A 19 0.08 -0.85 11.40
CA SER A 19 1.09 -1.84 11.01
C SER A 19 0.39 -3.13 10.58
N GLU A 20 0.33 -3.37 9.28
CA GLU A 20 -0.42 -4.49 8.72
C GLU A 20 0.28 -5.16 7.55
N GLU A 21 -0.16 -6.38 7.25
CA GLU A 21 0.23 -7.11 6.04
C GLU A 21 -0.75 -6.77 4.91
N GLY A 22 -0.21 -6.66 3.70
CA GLY A 22 -0.97 -6.37 2.50
C GLY A 22 -0.31 -6.93 1.25
N GLU A 23 -0.85 -6.57 0.10
CA GLU A 23 -0.33 -7.02 -1.20
C GLU A 23 -0.08 -5.83 -2.12
N ALA A 24 1.05 -5.82 -2.82
CA ALA A 24 1.21 -4.99 -4.01
C ALA A 24 0.68 -5.77 -5.22
N LEU A 25 -0.32 -5.19 -5.89
CA LEU A 25 -1.02 -5.80 -7.04
C LEU A 25 -0.41 -5.38 -8.38
N VAL A 26 0.08 -4.14 -8.45
CA VAL A 26 0.75 -3.55 -9.62
C VAL A 26 1.97 -2.81 -9.10
N VAL A 27 3.12 -3.00 -9.74
CA VAL A 27 4.36 -2.28 -9.42
C VAL A 27 4.95 -1.73 -10.70
N SER A 28 5.34 -0.45 -10.65
CA SER A 28 6.03 0.26 -11.71
C SER A 28 7.28 0.92 -11.16
N ARG A 29 8.08 1.55 -12.01
CA ARG A 29 9.26 2.32 -11.59
C ARG A 29 8.92 3.49 -10.65
N THR A 30 7.70 4.04 -10.75
CA THR A 30 7.32 5.29 -10.06
C THR A 30 6.31 5.08 -8.94
N GLY A 31 5.82 3.86 -8.73
CA GLY A 31 4.83 3.59 -7.70
C GLY A 31 4.22 2.20 -7.81
N ALA A 32 3.33 1.92 -6.87
CA ALA A 32 2.64 0.65 -6.76
C ALA A 32 1.18 0.85 -6.35
N LEU A 33 0.33 -0.09 -6.74
CA LEU A 33 -1.03 -0.24 -6.23
C LEU A 33 -1.01 -1.25 -5.09
N LEU A 34 -1.43 -0.80 -3.90
CA LEU A 34 -1.45 -1.61 -2.69
C LEU A 34 -2.88 -1.95 -2.31
N GLN A 35 -3.11 -3.20 -1.94
CA GLN A 35 -4.31 -3.64 -1.25
C GLN A 35 -4.01 -3.70 0.25
N THR A 36 -4.67 -2.83 1.01
CA THR A 36 -4.56 -2.69 2.47
C THR A 36 -5.92 -2.94 3.11
N ARG A 37 -5.94 -3.39 4.37
CA ARG A 37 -7.18 -3.54 5.16
C ARG A 37 -7.61 -2.19 5.72
N THR A 38 -6.64 -1.42 6.20
CA THR A 38 -6.89 -0.08 6.71
C THR A 38 -6.93 0.90 5.53
N PRO A 39 -7.99 1.73 5.40
CA PRO A 39 -8.01 2.81 4.43
C PRO A 39 -6.92 3.83 4.76
N LEU A 40 -6.00 4.05 3.83
CA LEU A 40 -4.95 5.06 3.95
C LEU A 40 -5.30 6.23 3.01
N PRO A 41 -5.67 7.41 3.53
CA PRO A 41 -6.04 8.53 2.67
C PRO A 41 -4.88 9.08 1.85
N ALA A 42 -5.23 9.76 0.76
CA ALA A 42 -4.27 10.53 -0.01
C ALA A 42 -3.52 11.53 0.90
N GLY A 43 -2.21 11.60 0.73
CA GLY A 43 -1.32 12.41 1.55
C GLY A 43 -0.61 11.63 2.65
N THR A 44 -1.13 10.48 3.10
CA THR A 44 -0.49 9.65 4.13
C THR A 44 0.90 9.19 3.68
N THR A 45 1.88 9.34 4.57
CA THR A 45 3.21 8.76 4.39
C THR A 45 3.21 7.36 4.99
N LEU A 46 3.73 6.39 4.25
CA LEU A 46 3.85 5.01 4.68
C LEU A 46 5.25 4.47 4.40
N VAL A 47 5.70 3.55 5.25
CA VAL A 47 6.83 2.67 4.99
C VAL A 47 6.27 1.37 4.44
N VAL A 48 6.71 0.98 3.26
CA VAL A 48 6.38 -0.31 2.64
C VAL A 48 7.62 -1.18 2.75
N THR A 49 7.46 -2.36 3.35
CA THR A 49 8.49 -3.39 3.38
C THR A 49 8.10 -4.51 2.44
N ASN A 50 8.94 -4.82 1.46
CA ASN A 50 8.79 -6.01 0.65
C ASN A 50 9.16 -7.24 1.50
N ALA A 51 8.21 -8.17 1.70
CA ALA A 51 8.44 -9.32 2.58
C ALA A 51 9.48 -10.32 2.03
N LEU A 52 9.68 -10.34 0.71
CA LEU A 52 10.65 -11.22 0.03
C LEU A 52 12.07 -10.65 0.13
N SER A 53 12.28 -9.39 -0.27
CA SER A 53 13.60 -8.76 -0.26
C SER A 53 14.01 -8.18 1.09
N ARG A 54 13.05 -8.04 2.02
CA ARG A 54 13.19 -7.35 3.31
C ARG A 54 13.63 -5.89 3.20
N THR A 55 13.47 -5.30 2.02
CA THR A 55 13.76 -3.88 1.77
C THR A 55 12.57 -3.04 2.19
N ALA A 56 12.84 -1.97 2.94
CA ALA A 56 11.84 -1.00 3.36
C ALA A 56 12.08 0.35 2.69
N GLU A 57 11.02 0.97 2.17
CA GLU A 57 11.08 2.26 1.50
C GLU A 57 9.86 3.12 1.84
N ARG A 58 10.05 4.45 1.83
CA ARG A 58 9.01 5.42 2.17
C ARG A 58 8.26 5.87 0.92
N PHE A 59 6.94 5.83 0.99
CA PHE A 59 6.03 6.27 -0.06
C PHE A 59 4.98 7.21 0.49
N ARG A 60 4.31 7.91 -0.41
CA ARG A 60 3.15 8.74 -0.11
C ARG A 60 1.95 8.18 -0.88
N VAL A 61 0.82 8.04 -0.20
CA VAL A 61 -0.44 7.72 -0.87
C VAL A 61 -0.84 8.91 -1.74
N VAL A 62 -1.00 8.69 -3.04
CA VAL A 62 -1.42 9.74 -3.97
C VAL A 62 -2.90 9.63 -4.35
N TRP A 63 -3.50 8.45 -4.16
CA TRP A 63 -4.93 8.20 -4.30
C TRP A 63 -5.34 6.99 -3.45
N SER A 64 -6.62 6.93 -3.09
CA SER A 64 -7.23 5.80 -2.40
C SER A 64 -8.64 5.61 -2.95
N ALA A 65 -8.98 4.40 -3.39
CA ALA A 65 -10.34 4.06 -3.80
C ALA A 65 -10.87 2.92 -2.93
N PRO A 66 -12.19 2.84 -2.71
CA PRO A 66 -12.80 1.66 -2.13
C PRO A 66 -12.50 0.43 -3.01
N GLU A 67 -12.46 -0.74 -2.38
CA GLU A 67 -12.31 -2.02 -3.09
C GLU A 67 -13.37 -2.10 -4.19
N THR A 68 -12.92 -2.00 -5.44
CA THR A 68 -13.80 -2.14 -6.59
C THR A 68 -13.79 -3.61 -6.96
N SER A 69 -14.93 -4.27 -6.88
CA SER A 69 -15.08 -5.69 -7.20
C SER A 69 -14.66 -5.97 -8.65
N GLY A 70 -13.40 -6.37 -8.83
CA GLY A 70 -12.97 -7.23 -9.93
C GLY A 70 -12.62 -6.60 -11.28
N ARG A 71 -12.35 -5.30 -11.41
CA ARG A 71 -11.83 -4.76 -12.69
C ARG A 71 -10.84 -3.62 -12.50
N TYR A 72 -9.55 -3.94 -12.57
CA TYR A 72 -8.50 -2.97 -12.83
C TYR A 72 -8.36 -2.87 -14.35
N ASP A 73 -9.08 -1.96 -15.00
CA ASP A 73 -8.79 -1.62 -16.39
C ASP A 73 -7.49 -0.78 -16.37
N VAL A 74 -6.42 -1.39 -16.91
CA VAL A 74 -5.12 -0.75 -17.18
C VAL A 74 -5.12 -0.02 -18.51
#